data_AF-A0A7W4NZI4-F1
#
_entry.id   AF-A0A7W4NZI4-F1
#
_cell.length_a   1.000
_cell.length_b   1.000
_cell.length_c   1.000
_cell.angle_alpha   90.00
_cell.angle_beta   90.00
_cell.angle_gamma   90.00
#
_symmetry.space_group_name_H-M   'P 1'
#
loop_
_entity.id
_entity.type
_entity.pdbx_description
1 polymer ?
#
loop_
_entity_poly.entity_id
_entity_poly.type
_entity_poly.pdbx_seq_one_letter_code
_entity_poly.pdbx_strand_id
1 'polypeptide(L)' 'MAIQKDDDISNEMSASDMAVALVRACGWSRARKKAHTHVMRCIETDRTGEAAFWMAVRNILDHPMNADPEENDLIH' A
#
# COMPACT_ATOMS: atom_id res chain seq x y z
N MET A 1 33.59 1.70 4.44
CA MET A 1 32.53 1.14 3.59
C MET A 1 31.19 1.46 4.23
N ALA A 2 30.39 2.32 3.59
CA ALA A 2 28.95 2.37 3.77
C ALA A 2 28.41 2.99 2.47
N ILE A 3 27.94 2.12 1.58
CA ILE A 3 27.32 2.51 0.32
C ILE A 3 25.89 2.88 0.70
N GLN A 4 25.59 4.17 0.85
CA GLN A 4 24.21 4.67 0.78
C GLN A 4 23.85 4.78 -0.72
N LYS A 5 23.54 3.62 -1.27
CA LYS A 5 22.57 3.40 -2.34
C LYS A 5 21.27 3.13 -1.58
N ASP A 6 20.14 3.78 -1.79
CA ASP A 6 19.53 4.22 -3.04
C ASP A 6 18.53 5.34 -2.69
N ASP A 7 18.83 6.59 -3.05
CA ASP A 7 17.77 7.60 -3.26
C ASP A 7 17.43 7.62 -4.74
N ASP A 8 17.16 6.44 -5.30
CA ASP A 8 16.43 6.34 -6.56
C ASP A 8 14.96 6.59 -6.19
N ILE A 9 14.62 7.87 -6.00
CA ILE A 9 13.24 8.36 -5.91
C ILE A 9 12.62 8.06 -7.27
N SER A 10 12.26 6.80 -7.48
CA SER A 10 11.37 6.39 -8.54
C SER A 10 10.10 7.16 -8.31
N ASN A 11 9.73 7.97 -9.30
CA ASN A 11 8.49 8.75 -9.40
C ASN A 11 7.24 7.83 -9.48
N GLU A 12 7.32 6.63 -8.92
CA GLU A 12 6.29 5.61 -8.88
C GLU A 12 5.59 5.70 -7.52
N MET A 13 4.30 5.99 -7.57
CA MET A 13 3.46 6.06 -6.38
C MET A 13 3.52 4.75 -5.60
N SER A 14 3.93 4.80 -4.33
CA SER A 14 4.00 3.59 -3.51
C SER A 14 2.59 3.01 -3.26
N ALA A 15 2.52 1.71 -2.95
CA ALA A 15 1.25 1.07 -2.61
C ALA A 15 0.58 1.71 -1.36
N SER A 16 1.40 2.23 -0.44
CA SER A 16 0.92 2.96 0.74
C SER A 16 0.29 4.30 0.36
N ASP A 17 0.97 5.08 -0.50
CA ASP A 17 0.44 6.35 -0.98
C ASP A 17 -0.87 6.16 -1.75
N MET A 18 -0.95 5.11 -2.57
CA MET A 18 -2.18 4.76 -3.29
C MET A 18 -3.31 4.34 -2.34
N ALA A 19 -3.02 3.55 -1.30
CA ALA A 19 -3.99 3.17 -0.29
C ALA A 19 -4.56 4.41 0.43
N VAL A 20 -3.67 5.31 0.88
CA VAL A 20 -4.06 6.59 1.52
C VAL A 20 -4.89 7.46 0.57
N ALA A 21 -4.48 7.58 -0.69
CA ALA A 21 -5.22 8.34 -1.70
C ALA A 21 -6.63 7.76 -1.93
N LEU A 22 -6.77 6.44 -2.03
CA LEU A 22 -8.07 5.79 -2.18
C LEU A 22 -8.98 6.00 -0.97
N VAL A 23 -8.43 5.89 0.25
CA VAL A 23 -9.19 6.14 1.48
C VAL A 23 -9.65 7.59 1.53
N ARG A 24 -8.77 8.55 1.24
CA ARG A 24 -9.12 9.98 1.18
C ARG A 24 -10.18 10.29 0.13
N ALA A 25 -10.08 9.67 -1.05
CA ALA A 25 -10.98 9.95 -2.16
C ALA A 25 -12.37 9.31 -2.00
N CYS A 26 -12.48 8.16 -1.34
CA CYS A 26 -13.74 7.41 -1.37
C CYS A 26 -14.09 6.62 -0.11
N GLY A 27 -13.29 6.71 0.95
CA GLY A 27 -13.48 6.00 2.22
C GLY A 27 -13.01 4.54 2.18
N TRP A 28 -12.80 3.98 3.36
CA TRP A 28 -12.14 2.68 3.56
C TRP A 28 -12.82 1.52 2.84
N SER A 29 -14.13 1.36 3.02
CA SER A 29 -14.89 0.24 2.44
C SER A 29 -14.87 0.26 0.92
N ARG A 30 -14.94 1.46 0.31
CA ARG A 30 -14.91 1.64 -1.14
C ARG A 30 -13.48 1.52 -1.70
N ALA A 31 -12.47 1.96 -0.95
CA ALA A 31 -11.07 1.77 -1.28
C ALA A 31 -10.72 0.28 -1.40
N ARG A 32 -11.11 -0.53 -0.41
CA ARG A 32 -10.92 -2.01 -0.47
C ARG A 32 -11.57 -2.63 -1.69
N LYS A 33 -12.85 -2.27 -1.96
CA LYS A 33 -13.57 -2.80 -3.13
C LYS A 33 -12.87 -2.41 -4.43
N LYS A 34 -12.40 -1.16 -4.56
CA LYS A 34 -11.65 -0.71 -5.74
C LYS A 34 -10.34 -1.47 -5.91
N ALA A 35 -9.52 -1.58 -4.86
CA ALA A 35 -8.27 -2.32 -4.92
C ALA A 35 -8.50 -3.79 -5.34
N HIS A 36 -9.51 -4.45 -4.75
CA HIS A 36 -9.91 -5.81 -5.13
C HIS A 36 -10.34 -5.90 -6.60
N THR A 37 -11.18 -4.98 -7.09
CA THR A 37 -11.59 -4.95 -8.50
C THR A 37 -10.39 -4.78 -9.43
N HIS A 38 -9.41 -3.94 -9.07
CA HIS A 38 -8.19 -3.78 -9.85
C HIS A 38 -7.33 -5.05 -9.86
N VAL A 39 -7.17 -5.73 -8.72
CA VAL A 39 -6.48 -7.04 -8.67
C VAL A 39 -7.12 -8.02 -9.65
N MET A 40 -8.44 -8.21 -9.57
CA MET A 40 -9.14 -9.17 -10.45
C MET A 40 -8.99 -8.80 -11.91
N ARG A 41 -9.13 -7.52 -12.26
CA ARG A 41 -8.95 -7.05 -13.65
C ARG A 41 -7.53 -7.25 -14.17
N CYS A 42 -6.52 -7.03 -13.32
CA CYS A 42 -5.12 -7.26 -13.70
C CYS A 42 -4.86 -8.76 -13.93
N ILE A 43 -5.45 -9.66 -13.13
CA ILE A 43 -5.38 -11.10 -13.35
C ILE A 43 -6.08 -11.50 -14.66
N GLU A 44 -7.30 -10.99 -14.91
CA GLU A 44 -8.06 -11.26 -16.15
C GLU A 44 -7.34 -10.78 -17.42
N THR A 45 -6.40 -9.85 -17.29
CA THR A 45 -5.65 -9.24 -18.40
C THR A 45 -4.17 -9.65 -18.43
N ASP A 46 -3.78 -10.66 -17.63
CA ASP A 46 -2.40 -11.15 -17.49
C ASP A 46 -1.36 -10.06 -17.13
N ARG A 47 -1.79 -8.97 -16.49
CA ARG A 47 -0.92 -7.88 -16.02
C ARG A 47 -0.40 -8.19 -14.62
N THR A 48 0.53 -9.13 -14.53
CA THR A 48 1.04 -9.67 -13.25
C THR A 48 1.70 -8.62 -12.34
N GLY A 49 2.49 -7.69 -12.90
CA GLY A 49 3.07 -6.57 -12.13
C GLY A 49 2.00 -5.62 -11.59
N GLU A 50 1.03 -5.27 -12.45
CA GLU A 50 -0.27 -4.67 -12.12
C GLU A 50 -0.93 -5.30 -10.88
N ALA A 51 -1.15 -6.61 -10.97
CA ALA A 51 -1.82 -7.38 -9.96
C ALA A 51 -1.04 -7.37 -8.63
N ALA A 52 0.28 -7.53 -8.67
CA ALA A 52 1.13 -7.50 -7.49
C ALA A 52 1.06 -6.15 -6.76
N PHE A 53 1.10 -5.04 -7.50
CA PHE A 53 0.92 -3.70 -6.93
C PHE A 53 -0.44 -3.55 -6.24
N TRP A 54 -1.54 -3.90 -6.92
CA TRP A 54 -2.88 -3.77 -6.35
C TRP A 54 -3.13 -4.74 -5.19
N MET A 55 -2.47 -5.89 -5.17
CA MET A 55 -2.49 -6.79 -4.01
C MET A 55 -1.79 -6.16 -2.81
N ALA A 56 -0.65 -5.48 -2.99
CA ALA A 56 0.02 -4.76 -1.92
C ALA A 56 -0.86 -3.61 -1.37
N VAL A 57 -1.48 -2.81 -2.25
CA VAL A 57 -2.45 -1.77 -1.86
C VAL A 57 -3.59 -2.37 -1.05
N ARG A 58 -4.17 -3.48 -1.52
CA ARG A 58 -5.25 -4.17 -0.80
C ARG A 58 -4.79 -4.68 0.55
N ASN A 59 -3.60 -5.26 0.65
CA ASN A 59 -3.07 -5.76 1.92
C ASN A 59 -2.94 -4.65 2.97
N ILE A 60 -2.53 -3.44 2.57
CA ILE A 60 -2.47 -2.25 3.44
C ILE A 60 -3.87 -1.79 3.86
N LEU A 61 -4.87 -1.90 2.97
CA LEU A 61 -6.26 -1.57 3.30
C LEU A 61 -6.95 -2.63 4.16
N ASP A 62 -6.54 -3.90 4.06
CA ASP A 62 -7.06 -5.01 4.86
C ASP A 62 -6.38 -5.07 6.23
N HIS A 63 -5.09 -4.68 6.28
CA HIS A 63 -4.30 -4.56 7.49
C HIS A 63 -3.73 -3.14 7.52
N PRO A 64 -4.51 -2.14 7.98
CA PRO A 64 -3.91 -0.88 8.37
C PRO A 64 -2.82 -1.24 9.35
N MET A 65 -1.56 -1.07 8.95
CA MET A 65 -0.47 -1.15 9.90
C MET A 65 -0.89 -0.19 11.01
N ASN A 66 -1.11 -0.70 12.22
CA ASN A 66 -0.90 0.10 13.40
C ASN A 66 0.57 0.51 13.27
N ALA A 67 0.83 1.61 12.58
CA ALA A 67 2.11 2.27 12.56
C ALA A 67 2.23 2.91 13.94
N ASP A 68 2.45 2.06 14.94
CA ASP A 68 3.05 2.34 16.22
C ASP A 68 3.65 1.04 16.75
N PRO A 69 4.92 0.77 16.45
CA PRO A 69 5.81 0.13 17.38
C PRO A 69 6.80 1.20 17.88
N GLU A 70 6.37 2.03 18.84
CA GLU A 70 7.16 2.72 19.89
C GLU A 70 6.55 4.08 20.26
N GLU A 71 5.77 4.12 21.35
CA GLU A 71 5.97 5.09 22.46
C GLU A 71 4.99 4.77 23.61
N ASN A 72 5.51 4.74 24.86
CA ASN A 72 4.88 4.39 26.16
C ASN A 72 4.58 2.90 26.39
N ASP A 73 5.16 2.17 27.34
CA ASP A 73 5.56 2.56 28.70
C ASP A 73 6.95 2.00 29.06
N LEU A 74 7.98 2.85 28.95
CA LEU A 74 9.05 2.90 29.94
C LEU A 74 8.63 4.00 30.91
N ILE A 75 8.04 3.61 32.04
CA ILE A 75 8.00 4.24 33.37
C ILE A 75 6.68 3.81 34.05
N HIS A 76 6.77 2.78 34.91
CA HIS A 76 6.27 2.85 36.28
C HIS A 76 6.96 1.81 37.16
#